data_AF-A0A9D1XZ01-F1
#
_entry.id   AF-A0A9D1XZ01-F1
#
_cell.length_a   1.000
_cell.length_b   1.000
_cell.length_c   1.000
_cell.angle_alpha   90.00
_cell.angle_beta   90.00
_cell.angle_gamma   90.00
#
_symmetry.space_group_name_H-M   'P 1'
#
loop_
_entity.id
_entity.type
_entity.pdbx_description
1 polymer ?
#
loop_
_entity_poly.entity_id
_entity_poly.type
_entity_poly.pdbx_seq_one_letter_code
_entity_poly.pdbx_strand_id
1 'polypeptide(L)' 'MNVLFRSQDYDYHTLLKVAEMAGLAGIIGFHPAGDDYLLTFPDDENTEQTVADYKARLRGLENNIWNF' A
#
# COMPACT_ATOMS: atom_id res chain seq x y z
N MET A 1 8.85 1.52 -8.15
CA MET A 1 8.97 0.17 -7.50
C MET A 1 7.64 -0.58 -7.49
N ASN A 2 7.64 -1.91 -7.67
CA ASN A 2 6.41 -2.73 -7.65
C ASN A 2 6.35 -3.64 -6.42
N VAL A 3 5.17 -3.77 -5.81
CA VAL A 3 4.95 -4.60 -4.61
C VAL A 3 3.70 -5.44 -4.80
N LEU A 4 3.83 -6.76 -4.65
CA LEU A 4 2.70 -7.68 -4.65
C LEU A 4 2.13 -7.80 -3.22
N PHE A 5 0.82 -7.60 -3.09
CA PHE A 5 0.07 -7.81 -1.86
C PHE A 5 -0.91 -8.96 -2.06
N ARG A 6 -0.92 -9.90 -1.11
CA ARG A 6 -1.84 -11.03 -1.16
C ARG A 6 -3.23 -10.59 -0.74
N SER A 7 -4.25 -10.99 -1.48
CA SER A 7 -5.64 -10.70 -1.11
C SER A 7 -6.09 -11.41 0.18
N GLN A 8 -5.37 -12.46 0.57
CA GLN A 8 -5.56 -13.15 1.85
C GLN A 8 -5.15 -12.30 3.06
N ASP A 9 -4.22 -11.35 2.85
CA ASP A 9 -3.72 -10.47 3.91
C ASP A 9 -4.49 -9.14 3.93
N TYR A 10 -4.71 -8.54 2.75
CA TYR A 10 -5.41 -7.26 2.61
C TYR A 10 -6.37 -7.28 1.42
N ASP A 11 -7.61 -6.90 1.65
CA ASP A 11 -8.56 -6.63 0.56
C ASP A 11 -8.25 -5.30 -0.14
N TYR A 12 -8.80 -5.13 -1.36
CA TYR A 12 -8.59 -3.93 -2.16
C TYR A 12 -8.98 -2.62 -1.44
N HIS A 13 -10.08 -2.62 -0.68
CA HIS A 13 -10.54 -1.41 0.01
C HIS A 13 -9.59 -1.01 1.14
N THR A 14 -9.01 -1.99 1.85
CA THR A 14 -7.96 -1.73 2.84
C THR A 14 -6.72 -1.11 2.18
N LEU A 15 -6.25 -1.67 1.07
CA LEU A 15 -5.10 -1.14 0.33
C LEU A 15 -5.36 0.29 -0.18
N LEU A 16 -6.54 0.53 -0.76
CA LEU A 16 -6.94 1.86 -1.22
C LEU A 16 -7.01 2.85 -0.04
N LYS A 17 -7.57 2.43 1.09
CA LYS A 17 -7.72 3.29 2.26
C LYS A 17 -6.38 3.73 2.84
N VAL A 18 -5.40 2.83 2.90
CA VAL A 18 -4.04 3.19 3.33
C VAL A 18 -3.39 4.15 2.35
N ALA A 19 -3.62 3.98 1.05
CA ALA A 19 -3.09 4.92 0.07
C ALA A 19 -3.68 6.32 0.23
N GLU A 20 -4.99 6.44 0.52
CA GLU A 20 -5.61 7.72 0.86
C GLU A 20 -4.96 8.35 2.10
N MET A 21 -4.77 7.57 3.18
CA MET A 21 -4.17 8.07 4.43
C MET A 21 -2.71 8.48 4.28
N ALA A 22 -1.97 7.84 3.37
CA ALA A 22 -0.59 8.17 3.03
C ALA A 22 -0.46 9.31 2.01
N GLY A 23 -1.58 9.85 1.50
CA GLY A 23 -1.55 10.86 0.43
C GLY A 23 -1.09 10.32 -0.93
N LEU A 24 -1.18 8.99 -1.12
CA LEU A 24 -0.73 8.26 -2.31
C LEU A 24 -1.88 7.91 -3.27
N ALA A 25 -3.12 8.24 -2.92
CA ALA A 25 -4.26 8.02 -3.80
C ALA A 25 -4.11 8.81 -5.12
N GLY A 26 -4.15 8.09 -6.25
CA GLY A 26 -3.88 8.66 -7.57
C GLY A 26 -2.39 8.82 -7.92
N ILE A 27 -1.48 8.52 -6.98
CA ILE A 27 -0.03 8.47 -7.21
C ILE A 27 0.42 7.03 -7.49
N ILE A 28 -0.04 6.09 -6.68
CA ILE A 28 0.27 4.66 -6.86
C ILE A 28 -0.78 3.98 -7.74
N GLY A 29 -0.32 3.07 -8.60
CA GLY A 29 -1.18 2.24 -9.44
C GLY A 29 -1.63 0.98 -8.71
N PHE A 30 -2.89 0.58 -8.91
CA PHE A 30 -3.44 -0.68 -8.41
C PHE A 30 -3.79 -1.57 -9.59
N HIS A 31 -3.19 -2.76 -9.65
CA HIS A 31 -3.40 -3.70 -10.73
C HIS A 31 -3.82 -5.06 -10.18
N PRO A 32 -4.93 -5.65 -10.68
CA PRO A 32 -5.23 -7.05 -10.40
C PRO A 32 -4.10 -7.96 -10.88
N ALA A 33 -3.68 -8.91 -10.04
CA ALA A 33 -2.61 -9.85 -10.31
C ALA A 33 -3.06 -11.28 -9.92
N GLY A 34 -4.00 -11.83 -10.69
CA GLY A 34 -4.71 -13.06 -10.30
C GLY A 34 -5.67 -12.77 -9.16
N ASP A 35 -5.56 -13.54 -8.08
CA ASP A 35 -6.30 -13.28 -6.83
C ASP A 35 -5.68 -12.15 -6.01
N ASP A 36 -4.46 -11.73 -6.32
CA ASP A 36 -3.67 -10.76 -5.56
C ASP A 36 -3.67 -9.36 -6.21
N TYR A 37 -2.99 -8.40 -5.57
CA TYR A 37 -2.89 -7.02 -6.03
C TYR A 37 -1.44 -6.61 -6.23
N LEU A 38 -1.10 -6.17 -7.44
CA LEU A 38 0.18 -5.53 -7.73
C LEU A 38 0.04 -4.02 -7.59
N LEU A 39 0.76 -3.44 -6.64
CA LEU A 39 0.85 -2.01 -6.45
C LEU A 39 2.12 -1.47 -7.11
N THR A 40 1.95 -0.43 -7.93
CA THR A 40 3.04 0.25 -8.63
C THR A 40 3.25 1.60 -7.97
N PHE A 41 4.39 1.76 -7.28
CA PHE A 41 4.82 3.03 -6.71
C PHE A 41 5.62 3.82 -7.75
N PRO A 42 5.68 5.16 -7.63
CA PRO A 42 6.63 5.99 -8.36
C PRO A 42 8.04 5.39 -8.35
N ASP A 43 8.86 5.79 -9.31
CA ASP A 43 10.26 5.39 -9.37
C ASP A 43 11.13 6.63 -9.17
N ASP A 44 11.30 6.99 -7.90
CA ASP A 44 12.03 8.16 -7.43
C ASP A 44 12.95 7.81 -6.23
N GLU A 45 13.74 8.78 -5.80
CA GLU A 45 14.70 8.62 -4.70
C GLU A 45 14.06 8.25 -3.35
N ASN A 46 12.76 8.54 -3.15
CA ASN A 46 12.04 8.31 -1.89
C ASN A 46 11.14 7.06 -1.95
N THR A 47 11.19 6.31 -3.04
CA THR A 47 10.26 5.22 -3.30
C THR A 47 10.37 4.11 -2.26
N GLU A 48 11.58 3.75 -1.83
CA GLU A 48 11.77 2.74 -0.78
C GLU A 48 11.16 3.17 0.56
N GLN A 49 11.34 4.45 0.92
CA GLN A 49 10.78 5.01 2.15
C GLN A 49 9.25 5.07 2.08
N THR A 50 8.70 5.46 0.93
CA THR A 50 7.25 5.48 0.66
C THR A 50 6.64 4.08 0.78
N VAL A 51 7.30 3.07 0.20
CA VAL A 51 6.86 1.67 0.31
C VAL A 51 6.92 1.19 1.76
N ALA A 52 7.95 1.57 2.51
CA ALA A 52 8.10 1.20 3.91
C ALA A 52 7.01 1.83 4.78
N ASP A 53 6.73 3.13 4.62
CA ASP A 53 5.65 3.83 5.31
C ASP A 53 4.28 3.21 4.99
N TYR A 54 4.01 2.93 3.71
CA TYR A 54 2.77 2.28 3.28
C TYR A 54 2.55 0.92 3.96
N LYS A 55 3.59 0.08 4.02
CA LYS A 55 3.54 -1.22 4.73
C LYS A 55 3.38 -1.04 6.24
N ALA A 56 3.99 -0.02 6.84
CA ALA A 56 3.85 0.28 8.26
C ALA A 56 2.41 0.67 8.61
N ARG A 57 1.76 1.49 7.78
CA ARG A 57 0.34 1.87 7.96
C ARG A 57 -0.61 0.68 7.83
N LEU A 58 -0.36 -0.24 6.90
CA LEU A 58 -1.12 -1.50 6.80
C LEU A 58 -1.02 -2.32 8.09
N ARG A 59 0.19 -2.52 8.61
CA ARG A 59 0.40 -3.19 9.91
C ARG A 59 -0.19 -2.41 11.08
N GLY A 60 -0.21 -1.09 10.99
CA GLY A 60 -0.87 -0.21 11.94
C GLY A 60 -2.36 -0.49 12.06
N LEU A 61 -3.05 -0.66 10.93
CA LEU A 61 -4.46 -1.04 10.89
C LEU A 61 -4.72 -2.39 11.56
N GLU A 62 -3.88 -3.39 11.30
CA GLU A 62 -3.98 -4.73 11.95
C GLU A 62 -3.91 -4.64 13.48
N ASN A 63 -3.07 -3.73 13.99
CA ASN A 63 -2.78 -3.58 15.42
C ASN A 63 -3.57 -2.44 16.08
N ASN A 64 -4.47 -1.77 15.35
CA ASN A 64 -5.21 -0.59 15.81
C ASN A 64 -4.30 0.54 16.34
N ILE A 65 -3.15 0.74 15.70
CA ILE A 65 -2.17 1.80 16.00
C ILE A 65 -2.33 2.88 14.93
N TRP A 66 -2.49 4.16 15.34
CA TRP A 66 -2.81 5.28 14.45
C TRP A 66 -1.75 6.39 14.39
N ASN A 67 -0.64 6.25 15.11
CA ASN A 67 0.49 7.18 15.04
C ASN A 67 1.50 6.69 13.99
N PHE A 68 1.53 7.37 12.85
CA PHE A 68 2.41 7.08 11.72
C PHE A 68 3.21 8.33 11.36
#